data_AF-A0A1H5Q4P2-F1
#
_entry.id   AF-A0A1H5Q4P2-F1
#
_cell.length_a   1.000
_cell.length_b   1.000
_cell.length_c   1.000
_cell.angle_alpha   90.00
_cell.angle_beta   90.00
_cell.angle_gamma   90.00
#
_symmetry.space_group_name_H-M   'P 1'
#
loop_
_entity.id
_entity.type
_entity.pdbx_description
1 polymer ?
#
loop_
_entity_poly.entity_id
_entity_poly.type
_entity_poly.pdbx_seq_one_letter_code
_entity_poly.pdbx_strand_id
1 'polypeptide(L)'
;MAEFRGLGFDPVPGRPDAVAETARRYAATAARLEEIRSPGPIPEWAGRSAQALADRAENAATGLAATREALRAAAGLLEDWAGTLAAHHRRAEDLDRRATAARQAVTAARDDVERAETEAQFSPATEPNLTAARARLTARQDDLGRVLAEARDLERAHHAEAARVAGRLTGGNPLPEAPDRAGITAHLETFSAAGRELAVTIARTPAGKVTPPPGAVSAFAAALGGR
;
A
#
# COMPACT_ATOMS: atom_id res chain seq x y z
N MET A 1 13.58 -18.54 0.02
CA MET A 1 14.85 -18.80 -0.71
C MET A 1 15.36 -17.46 -1.21
N ALA A 2 16.55 -17.05 -0.79
CA ALA A 2 17.03 -15.68 -0.92
C ALA A 2 17.20 -15.26 -2.39
N GLU A 3 16.45 -14.21 -2.79
CA GLU A 3 16.46 -13.60 -4.12
C GLU A 3 17.81 -12.91 -4.43
N PHE A 4 18.61 -12.62 -3.38
CA PHE A 4 19.93 -11.97 -3.46
C PHE A 4 21.04 -12.85 -2.87
N ARG A 5 21.57 -13.78 -3.68
CA ARG A 5 22.57 -14.77 -3.24
C ARG A 5 23.97 -14.17 -3.04
N GLY A 6 24.34 -13.17 -3.85
CA GLY A 6 25.62 -12.46 -3.74
C GLY A 6 25.74 -11.66 -2.45
N LEU A 7 24.65 -10.99 -2.06
CA LEU A 7 24.57 -10.26 -0.79
C LEU A 7 24.44 -11.21 0.40
N GLY A 8 23.64 -12.27 0.28
CA GLY A 8 23.36 -13.21 1.35
C GLY A 8 22.25 -12.75 2.32
N PHE A 9 21.59 -11.63 2.01
CA PHE A 9 20.41 -11.11 2.71
C PHE A 9 19.55 -10.29 1.73
N ASP A 10 18.30 -10.00 2.10
CA ASP A 10 17.40 -9.17 1.32
C ASP A 10 17.40 -7.73 1.87
N PRO A 11 18.02 -6.75 1.18
CA PRO A 11 18.05 -5.36 1.64
C PRO A 11 16.74 -4.59 1.38
N VAL A 12 15.82 -5.12 0.57
CA VAL A 12 14.64 -4.39 0.10
C VAL A 12 13.39 -5.29 0.13
N PRO A 13 12.93 -5.69 1.33
CA PRO A 13 11.76 -6.54 1.44
C PRO A 13 10.50 -5.85 0.90
N GLY A 14 9.65 -6.63 0.24
CA GLY A 14 8.35 -6.18 -0.27
C GLY A 14 8.25 -6.27 -1.79
N ARG A 15 7.03 -6.04 -2.30
CA ARG A 15 6.70 -6.22 -3.71
C ARG A 15 6.12 -4.92 -4.30
N PRO A 16 6.84 -4.20 -5.18
CA PRO A 16 6.37 -2.92 -5.74
C PRO A 16 5.04 -3.06 -6.45
N ASP A 17 4.83 -4.15 -7.20
CA ASP A 17 3.58 -4.40 -7.92
C ASP A 17 2.37 -4.55 -6.99
N ALA A 18 2.56 -5.16 -5.82
CA ALA A 18 1.50 -5.34 -4.83
C ALA A 18 1.12 -4.00 -4.18
N VAL A 19 2.10 -3.13 -3.93
CA VAL A 19 1.88 -1.77 -3.43
C VAL A 19 1.13 -0.94 -4.48
N ALA A 20 1.59 -0.94 -5.74
CA ALA A 20 0.94 -0.22 -6.84
C ALA A 20 -0.50 -0.74 -7.08
N GLU A 21 -0.72 -2.05 -6.98
CA GLU A 21 -2.07 -2.62 -7.05
C GLU A 21 -2.98 -2.12 -5.92
N THR A 22 -2.44 -1.99 -4.70
CA THR A 22 -3.19 -1.43 -3.57
C THR A 22 -3.52 0.06 -3.81
N ALA A 23 -2.57 0.84 -4.33
CA ALA A 23 -2.79 2.24 -4.71
C ALA A 23 -3.93 2.36 -5.74
N ARG A 24 -3.91 1.54 -6.79
CA ARG A 24 -4.98 1.49 -7.81
C ARG A 24 -6.35 1.18 -7.21
N ARG A 25 -6.43 0.24 -6.26
CA ARG A 25 -7.70 -0.10 -5.58
C ARG A 25 -8.24 1.06 -4.76
N TYR A 26 -7.38 1.81 -4.07
CA TYR A 26 -7.77 2.98 -3.30
C TYR A 26 -8.29 4.10 -4.22
N ALA A 27 -7.57 4.37 -5.31
CA ALA A 27 -8.00 5.34 -6.32
C ALA A 27 -9.35 4.95 -6.95
N ALA A 28 -9.53 3.68 -7.34
CA ALA A 28 -10.78 3.19 -7.91
C ALA A 28 -11.94 3.27 -6.92
N THR A 29 -11.68 3.01 -5.63
CA THR A 29 -12.70 3.12 -4.58
C THR A 29 -13.10 4.59 -4.37
N ALA A 30 -12.14 5.51 -4.34
CA ALA A 30 -12.42 6.94 -4.27
C ALA A 30 -13.26 7.43 -5.46
N ALA A 31 -12.97 6.96 -6.67
CA ALA A 31 -13.76 7.28 -7.87
C ALA A 31 -15.20 6.76 -7.76
N ARG A 32 -15.40 5.52 -7.27
CA ARG A 32 -16.76 4.98 -7.04
C ARG A 32 -17.55 5.76 -5.99
N LEU A 33 -16.89 6.26 -4.95
CA LEU A 33 -17.56 7.10 -3.94
C LEU A 33 -17.99 8.46 -4.52
N GLU A 34 -17.30 8.96 -5.53
CA GLU A 34 -17.67 10.20 -6.23
C GLU A 34 -18.93 10.07 -7.10
N GLU A 35 -19.23 8.86 -7.58
CA GLU A 35 -20.44 8.56 -8.35
C GLU A 35 -21.71 8.54 -7.48
N ILE A 36 -21.56 8.41 -6.16
CA ILE A 36 -22.68 8.41 -5.21
C ILE A 36 -23.24 9.83 -5.10
N ARG A 37 -24.37 10.07 -5.78
CA ARG A 37 -25.09 11.34 -5.69
C ARG A 37 -25.81 11.48 -4.36
N SER A 38 -25.72 12.67 -3.75
CA SER A 38 -26.57 13.00 -2.61
C SER A 38 -28.04 12.98 -3.05
N PRO A 39 -28.95 12.37 -2.27
CA PRO A 39 -30.37 12.44 -2.56
C PRO A 39 -30.78 13.91 -2.55
N GLY A 40 -31.30 14.40 -3.69
CA GLY A 40 -31.81 15.76 -3.80
C GLY A 40 -33.03 15.98 -2.90
N PRO A 41 -33.41 17.26 -2.67
CA PRO A 41 -34.61 17.57 -1.90
C PRO A 41 -35.85 16.96 -2.58
N ILE A 42 -36.72 16.34 -1.81
CA ILE A 42 -38.02 15.81 -2.27
C ILE A 42 -39.07 16.90 -1.97
N PRO A 43 -39.57 17.64 -2.97
CA PRO A 43 -40.38 18.85 -2.74
C PRO A 43 -41.66 18.61 -1.95
N GLU A 44 -42.20 17.40 -2.05
CA GLU A 44 -43.47 16.98 -1.43
C GLU A 44 -43.31 16.61 0.05
N TRP A 45 -42.07 16.47 0.54
CA TRP A 45 -41.78 16.09 1.91
C TRP A 45 -41.20 17.26 2.71
N ALA A 46 -42.04 17.87 3.55
CA ALA A 46 -41.69 19.03 4.35
C ALA A 46 -41.91 18.80 5.86
N GLY A 47 -41.36 19.70 6.68
CA GLY A 47 -41.49 19.69 8.13
C GLY A 47 -40.27 19.14 8.87
N ARG A 48 -40.36 19.01 10.20
CA ARG A 48 -39.21 18.67 11.07
C ARG A 48 -38.52 17.37 10.69
N SER A 49 -39.26 16.35 10.25
CA SER A 49 -38.69 15.07 9.82
C SER A 49 -37.92 15.18 8.51
N ALA A 50 -38.39 16.00 7.57
CA ALA A 50 -37.68 16.27 6.32
C ALA A 50 -36.38 17.03 6.59
N GLN A 51 -36.39 18.02 7.49
CA GLN A 51 -35.20 18.74 7.93
C GLN A 51 -34.17 17.78 8.58
N ALA A 52 -34.61 16.94 9.52
CA ALA A 52 -33.71 15.99 10.19
C ALA A 52 -33.08 14.97 9.22
N LEU A 53 -33.79 14.57 8.15
CA LEU A 53 -33.20 13.75 7.10
C LEU A 53 -32.19 14.55 6.28
N ALA A 54 -32.51 15.79 5.88
CA ALA A 54 -31.61 16.65 5.14
C ALA A 54 -30.29 16.88 5.90
N ASP A 55 -30.37 17.21 7.19
CA ASP A 55 -29.20 17.39 8.06
C ASP A 55 -28.37 16.10 8.14
N ARG A 56 -29.01 14.93 8.25
CA ARG A 56 -28.31 13.64 8.27
C ARG A 56 -27.64 13.33 6.93
N ALA A 57 -28.31 13.64 5.81
CA ALA A 57 -27.78 13.44 4.47
C ALA A 57 -26.57 14.35 4.21
N GLU A 58 -26.61 15.60 4.67
CA GLU A 58 -25.49 16.54 4.56
C GLU A 58 -24.27 16.07 5.38
N ASN A 59 -24.49 15.64 6.62
CA ASN A 59 -23.43 15.06 7.44
C ASN A 59 -22.81 13.80 6.79
N ALA A 60 -23.64 12.92 6.24
CA ALA A 60 -23.18 11.74 5.52
C ALA A 60 -22.38 12.11 4.26
N ALA A 61 -22.85 13.09 3.48
CA ALA A 61 -22.15 13.59 2.30
C ALA A 61 -20.77 14.17 2.66
N THR A 62 -20.68 14.90 3.77
CA THR A 62 -19.41 15.45 4.28
C THR A 62 -18.45 14.33 4.68
N GLY A 63 -18.93 13.30 5.39
CA GLY A 63 -18.11 12.13 5.75
C GLY A 63 -17.62 11.34 4.54
N LEU A 64 -18.45 11.19 3.51
CA LEU A 64 -18.07 10.54 2.24
C LEU A 64 -17.02 11.35 1.47
N ALA A 65 -17.17 12.67 1.42
CA ALA A 65 -16.18 13.55 0.79
C ALA A 65 -14.82 13.46 1.50
N ALA A 66 -14.80 13.49 2.84
CA ALA A 66 -13.57 13.31 3.62
C ALA A 66 -12.92 11.94 3.38
N THR A 67 -13.73 10.87 3.36
CA THR A 67 -13.27 9.50 3.06
C THR A 67 -12.64 9.39 1.68
N ARG A 68 -13.27 10.00 0.67
CA ARG A 68 -12.78 10.02 -0.70
C ARG A 68 -11.42 10.70 -0.80
N GLU A 69 -11.26 11.87 -0.19
CA GLU A 69 -9.97 12.56 -0.22
C GLU A 69 -8.89 11.79 0.54
N ALA A 70 -9.22 11.14 1.66
CA ALA A 70 -8.29 10.27 2.37
C ALA A 70 -7.82 9.09 1.50
N LEU A 71 -8.74 8.42 0.79
CA LEU A 71 -8.40 7.33 -0.13
C LEU A 71 -7.52 7.80 -1.31
N ARG A 72 -7.80 8.98 -1.88
CA ARG A 72 -6.94 9.55 -2.95
C ARG A 72 -5.55 9.90 -2.42
N ALA A 73 -5.46 10.51 -1.24
CA ALA A 73 -4.18 10.84 -0.61
C ALA A 73 -3.35 9.58 -0.33
N ALA A 74 -3.98 8.53 0.21
CA ALA A 74 -3.32 7.26 0.47
C ALA A 74 -2.90 6.55 -0.83
N ALA A 75 -3.73 6.59 -1.87
CA ALA A 75 -3.36 6.05 -3.18
C ALA A 75 -2.11 6.74 -3.74
N GLY A 76 -2.05 8.07 -3.72
CA GLY A 76 -0.87 8.82 -4.17
C GLY A 76 0.38 8.46 -3.36
N LEU A 77 0.26 8.36 -2.04
CA LEU A 77 1.36 7.97 -1.17
C LEU A 77 1.87 6.54 -1.45
N LEU A 78 0.97 5.60 -1.71
CA LEU A 78 1.32 4.22 -2.05
C LEU A 78 1.95 4.13 -3.44
N GLU A 79 1.50 4.93 -4.41
CA GLU A 79 2.11 5.00 -5.75
C GLU A 79 3.56 5.52 -5.67
N ASP A 80 3.80 6.60 -4.93
CA ASP A 80 5.15 7.13 -4.67
C ASP A 80 6.04 6.09 -3.99
N TRP A 81 5.49 5.36 -3.01
CA TRP A 81 6.19 4.29 -2.33
C TRP A 81 6.52 3.13 -3.27
N ALA A 82 5.60 2.72 -4.14
CA ALA A 82 5.85 1.68 -5.14
C ALA A 82 6.99 2.07 -6.08
N GLY A 83 7.04 3.34 -6.52
CA GLY A 83 8.14 3.88 -7.32
C GLY A 83 9.48 3.82 -6.58
N THR A 84 9.50 4.23 -5.31
CA THR A 84 10.70 4.16 -4.45
C THR A 84 11.16 2.72 -4.25
N LEU A 85 10.22 1.81 -3.97
CA LEU A 85 10.49 0.39 -3.77
C LEU A 85 11.08 -0.25 -5.03
N ALA A 86 10.55 0.06 -6.20
CA ALA A 86 11.09 -0.40 -7.47
C ALA A 86 12.51 0.11 -7.74
N ALA A 87 12.82 1.36 -7.37
CA ALA A 87 14.18 1.90 -7.49
C ALA A 87 15.16 1.22 -6.52
N HIS A 88 14.73 0.96 -5.29
CA HIS A 88 15.53 0.21 -4.31
C HIS A 88 15.79 -1.22 -4.78
N HIS A 89 14.80 -1.92 -5.34
CA HIS A 89 14.96 -3.26 -5.91
C HIS A 89 16.03 -3.31 -6.99
N ARG A 90 15.97 -2.40 -7.99
CA ARG A 90 17.01 -2.31 -9.04
C ARG A 90 18.41 -2.08 -8.45
N ARG A 91 18.52 -1.27 -7.40
CA ARG A 91 19.79 -1.02 -6.72
C ARG A 91 20.27 -2.26 -5.95
N ALA A 92 19.37 -3.01 -5.33
CA ALA A 92 19.69 -4.27 -4.66
C ALA A 92 20.20 -5.32 -5.66
N GLU A 93 19.56 -5.46 -6.82
CA GLU A 93 20.01 -6.35 -7.90
C GLU A 93 21.41 -5.98 -8.40
N ASP A 94 21.68 -4.68 -8.57
CA ASP A 94 23.01 -4.22 -8.97
C ASP A 94 24.08 -4.55 -7.91
N LEU A 95 23.79 -4.30 -6.65
CA LEU A 95 24.66 -4.64 -5.53
C LEU A 95 24.88 -6.15 -5.41
N ASP A 96 23.87 -6.98 -5.69
CA ASP A 96 23.99 -8.43 -5.68
C ASP A 96 24.92 -8.96 -6.77
N ARG A 97 24.81 -8.42 -7.99
CA ARG A 97 25.76 -8.72 -9.08
C ARG A 97 27.17 -8.30 -8.71
N ARG A 98 27.34 -7.08 -8.17
CA ARG A 98 28.64 -6.57 -7.71
C ARG A 98 29.24 -7.44 -6.60
N ALA A 99 28.42 -7.86 -5.63
CA ALA A 99 28.86 -8.71 -4.53
C ALA A 99 29.25 -10.12 -5.01
N THR A 100 28.49 -10.67 -5.96
CA THR A 100 28.83 -11.95 -6.60
C THR A 100 30.18 -11.88 -7.30
N ALA A 101 30.40 -10.84 -8.11
CA ALA A 101 31.67 -10.62 -8.80
C ALA A 101 32.83 -10.39 -7.81
N ALA A 102 32.61 -9.60 -6.76
CA ALA A 102 33.63 -9.34 -5.73
C ALA A 102 34.00 -10.63 -4.97
N ARG A 103 33.03 -11.48 -4.63
CA ARG A 103 33.30 -12.78 -4.00
C ARG A 103 34.13 -13.70 -4.89
N GLN A 104 33.81 -13.77 -6.18
CA GLN A 104 34.60 -14.54 -7.15
C GLN A 104 36.03 -14.01 -7.26
N ALA A 105 36.21 -12.69 -7.28
CA ALA A 105 37.53 -12.06 -7.29
C ALA A 105 38.34 -12.34 -6.02
N VAL A 106 37.69 -12.38 -4.84
CA VAL A 106 38.34 -12.79 -3.59
C VAL A 106 38.79 -14.24 -3.65
N THR A 107 37.97 -15.16 -4.17
CA THR A 107 38.36 -16.56 -4.35
C THR A 107 39.57 -16.68 -5.28
N ALA A 108 39.53 -16.07 -6.45
CA ALA A 108 40.66 -16.10 -7.38
C ALA A 108 41.95 -15.51 -6.77
N ALA A 109 41.84 -14.42 -6.01
CA ALA A 109 42.98 -13.83 -5.33
C ALA A 109 43.54 -14.72 -4.21
N ARG A 110 42.73 -15.56 -3.56
CA ARG A 110 43.20 -16.57 -2.60
C ARG A 110 44.00 -17.66 -3.30
N ASP A 111 43.50 -18.16 -4.42
CA ASP A 111 44.19 -19.19 -5.21
C ASP A 111 45.54 -18.66 -5.73
N ASP A 112 45.61 -17.37 -6.10
CA ASP A 112 46.86 -16.71 -6.49
C ASP A 112 47.86 -16.58 -5.33
N VAL A 113 47.36 -16.31 -4.12
CA VAL A 113 48.22 -16.31 -2.91
C VAL A 113 48.76 -17.71 -2.66
N GLU A 114 47.92 -18.75 -2.68
CA GLU A 114 48.35 -20.14 -2.47
C GLU A 114 49.41 -20.58 -3.49
N ARG A 115 49.23 -20.21 -4.77
CA ARG A 115 50.22 -20.47 -5.83
C ARG A 115 51.53 -19.74 -5.55
N ALA A 116 51.47 -18.46 -5.21
CA ALA A 116 52.66 -17.66 -4.91
C ALA A 116 53.39 -18.15 -3.64
N GLU A 117 52.67 -18.63 -2.63
CA GLU A 117 53.25 -19.27 -1.44
C GLU A 117 54.00 -20.55 -1.81
N THR A 118 53.39 -21.39 -2.66
CA THR A 118 54.04 -22.60 -3.17
C THR A 118 55.31 -22.26 -3.94
N GLU A 119 55.29 -21.26 -4.84
CA GLU A 119 56.47 -20.84 -5.59
C GLU A 119 57.59 -20.31 -4.68
N ALA A 120 57.26 -19.49 -3.68
CA ALA A 120 58.22 -18.92 -2.74
C ALA A 120 58.94 -19.99 -1.89
N GLN A 121 58.27 -21.11 -1.59
CA GLN A 121 58.90 -22.24 -0.89
C GLN A 121 60.03 -22.88 -1.71
N PHE A 122 59.90 -22.92 -3.04
CA PHE A 122 60.93 -23.51 -3.92
C PHE A 122 61.93 -22.47 -4.46
N SER A 123 61.58 -21.19 -4.45
CA SER A 123 62.44 -20.11 -4.91
C SER A 123 62.27 -18.84 -4.07
N PRO A 124 63.16 -18.58 -3.10
CA PRO A 124 63.08 -17.37 -2.25
C PRO A 124 63.09 -16.04 -3.03
N ALA A 125 63.57 -16.05 -4.28
CA ALA A 125 63.55 -14.88 -5.16
C ALA A 125 62.13 -14.42 -5.54
N THR A 126 61.08 -15.24 -5.34
CA THR A 126 59.69 -14.90 -5.66
C THR A 126 58.90 -14.30 -4.48
N GLU A 127 59.52 -14.05 -3.33
CA GLU A 127 58.91 -13.33 -2.19
C GLU A 127 58.18 -12.02 -2.56
N PRO A 128 58.68 -11.18 -3.49
CA PRO A 128 57.93 -10.02 -3.96
C PRO A 128 56.59 -10.37 -4.62
N ASN A 129 56.50 -11.50 -5.32
CA ASN A 129 55.26 -11.96 -5.95
C ASN A 129 54.22 -12.37 -4.92
N LEU A 130 54.64 -13.07 -3.86
CA LEU A 130 53.78 -13.41 -2.72
C LEU A 130 53.26 -12.15 -2.02
N THR A 131 54.15 -11.20 -1.75
CA THR A 131 53.77 -9.91 -1.16
C THR A 131 52.72 -9.19 -2.02
N ALA A 132 52.92 -9.15 -3.35
CA ALA A 132 51.98 -8.54 -4.28
C ALA A 132 50.63 -9.30 -4.34
N ALA A 133 50.64 -10.63 -4.29
CA ALA A 133 49.43 -11.45 -4.26
C ALA A 133 48.61 -11.20 -2.99
N ARG A 134 49.27 -11.13 -1.82
CA ARG A 134 48.62 -10.80 -0.54
C ARG A 134 47.99 -9.41 -0.57
N ALA A 135 48.70 -8.41 -1.10
CA ALA A 135 48.16 -7.07 -1.26
C ALA A 135 46.92 -7.03 -2.17
N ARG A 136 46.94 -7.79 -3.29
CA ARG A 136 45.75 -7.93 -4.15
C ARG A 136 44.59 -8.59 -3.42
N LEU A 137 44.82 -9.64 -2.63
CA LEU A 137 43.78 -10.29 -1.84
C LEU A 137 43.14 -9.32 -0.85
N THR A 138 43.94 -8.55 -0.10
CA THR A 138 43.42 -7.51 0.81
C THR A 138 42.55 -6.50 0.05
N ALA A 139 43.02 -5.98 -1.08
CA ALA A 139 42.24 -5.04 -1.89
C ALA A 139 40.89 -5.62 -2.35
N ARG A 140 40.85 -6.90 -2.74
CA ARG A 140 39.59 -7.58 -3.11
C ARG A 140 38.65 -7.79 -1.92
N GLN A 141 39.19 -8.05 -0.75
CA GLN A 141 38.41 -8.15 0.48
C GLN A 141 37.80 -6.79 0.86
N ASP A 142 38.55 -5.71 0.70
CA ASP A 142 38.07 -4.34 0.92
C ASP A 142 36.97 -3.96 -0.09
N ASP A 143 37.14 -4.32 -1.37
CA ASP A 143 36.11 -4.13 -2.41
C ASP A 143 34.80 -4.82 -2.04
N LEU A 144 34.87 -6.09 -1.62
CA LEU A 144 33.70 -6.84 -1.15
C LEU A 144 33.07 -6.18 0.08
N GLY A 145 33.90 -5.76 1.05
CA GLY A 145 33.45 -5.05 2.24
C GLY A 145 32.68 -3.78 1.92
N ARG A 146 33.15 -2.98 0.94
CA ARG A 146 32.46 -1.78 0.47
C ARG A 146 31.10 -2.08 -0.14
N VAL A 147 30.99 -3.09 -1.00
CA VAL A 147 29.70 -3.48 -1.59
C VAL A 147 28.70 -3.93 -0.53
N LEU A 148 29.15 -4.71 0.46
CA LEU A 148 28.28 -5.15 1.55
C LEU A 148 27.85 -3.99 2.45
N ALA A 149 28.72 -3.00 2.68
CA ALA A 149 28.37 -1.78 3.39
C ALA A 149 27.31 -0.96 2.63
N GLU A 150 27.48 -0.75 1.33
CA GLU A 150 26.49 -0.07 0.49
C GLU A 150 25.12 -0.78 0.53
N ALA A 151 25.10 -2.11 0.59
CA ALA A 151 23.86 -2.88 0.72
C ALA A 151 23.18 -2.70 2.09
N ARG A 152 23.95 -2.58 3.18
CA ARG A 152 23.41 -2.24 4.50
C ARG A 152 22.90 -0.81 4.58
N ASP A 153 23.52 0.11 3.86
CA ASP A 153 23.04 1.48 3.77
C ASP A 153 21.70 1.54 3.03
N LEU A 154 21.55 0.75 1.96
CA LEU A 154 20.28 0.59 1.24
C LEU A 154 19.18 0.01 2.14
N GLU A 155 19.48 -1.03 2.92
CA GLU A 155 18.55 -1.63 3.88
C GLU A 155 18.05 -0.59 4.91
N ARG A 156 18.97 0.18 5.50
CA ARG A 156 18.61 1.25 6.45
C ARG A 156 17.75 2.33 5.80
N ALA A 157 18.10 2.75 4.58
CA ALA A 157 17.33 3.73 3.83
C ALA A 157 15.91 3.21 3.50
N HIS A 158 15.80 1.95 3.08
CA HIS A 158 14.52 1.29 2.82
C HIS A 158 13.63 1.28 4.08
N HIS A 159 14.15 0.82 5.22
CA HIS A 159 13.38 0.80 6.46
C HIS A 159 12.95 2.19 6.94
N ALA A 160 13.82 3.21 6.80
CA ALA A 160 13.49 4.57 7.15
C ALA A 160 12.37 5.15 6.27
N GLU A 161 12.39 4.88 4.96
CA GLU A 161 11.31 5.30 4.06
C GLU A 161 10.01 4.53 4.34
N ALA A 162 10.08 3.22 4.54
CA ALA A 162 8.91 2.41 4.89
C ALA A 162 8.24 2.90 6.17
N ALA A 163 9.03 3.22 7.21
CA ALA A 163 8.52 3.80 8.46
C ALA A 163 7.87 5.18 8.24
N ARG A 164 8.44 6.02 7.37
CA ARG A 164 7.88 7.33 7.02
C ARG A 164 6.56 7.20 6.27
N VAL A 165 6.47 6.28 5.31
CA VAL A 165 5.23 6.00 4.57
C VAL A 165 4.17 5.45 5.52
N ALA A 166 4.52 4.50 6.38
CA ALA A 166 3.61 3.98 7.41
C ALA A 166 3.09 5.08 8.34
N GLY A 167 3.98 5.96 8.84
CA GLY A 167 3.60 7.09 9.68
C GLY A 167 2.70 8.11 8.96
N ARG A 168 2.88 8.32 7.66
CA ARG A 168 1.99 9.18 6.86
C ARG A 168 0.63 8.54 6.62
N LEU A 169 0.56 7.21 6.44
CA LEU A 169 -0.70 6.48 6.29
C LEU A 169 -1.51 6.46 7.59
N THR A 170 -0.86 6.41 8.75
CA THR A 170 -1.53 6.42 10.07
C THR A 170 -1.81 7.82 10.61
N GLY A 171 -0.97 8.81 10.26
CA GLY A 171 -1.09 10.20 10.69
C GLY A 171 -1.92 11.09 9.77
N GLY A 172 -2.12 10.69 8.50
CA GLY A 172 -3.19 11.23 7.67
C GLY A 172 -4.54 10.91 8.31
N ASN A 173 -5.54 11.78 8.13
CA ASN A 173 -6.93 11.59 8.60
C ASN A 173 -7.26 10.09 8.52
N PRO A 174 -7.58 9.43 9.65
CA PRO A 174 -7.52 7.97 9.74
C PRO A 174 -8.26 7.41 8.54
N LEU A 175 -7.53 6.71 7.67
CA LEU A 175 -8.16 5.95 6.62
C LEU A 175 -9.22 5.12 7.35
N PRO A 176 -10.52 5.25 7.02
CA PRO A 176 -11.46 4.27 7.53
C PRO A 176 -10.86 2.92 7.20
N GLU A 177 -10.72 2.03 8.20
CA GLU A 177 -10.19 0.68 8.01
C GLU A 177 -10.71 0.19 6.66
N ALA A 178 -9.77 -0.14 5.74
CA ALA A 178 -10.04 -0.42 4.33
C ALA A 178 -11.41 -1.09 4.25
N PRO A 179 -12.44 -0.45 3.65
CA PRO A 179 -13.82 -0.64 4.06
C PRO A 179 -14.09 -2.13 4.14
N ASP A 180 -14.11 -2.66 5.36
CA ASP A 180 -14.67 -3.97 5.55
C ASP A 180 -16.08 -3.80 4.99
N ARG A 181 -16.55 -4.79 4.23
CA ARG A 181 -17.94 -4.84 3.82
C ARG A 181 -18.85 -4.55 5.02
N ALA A 182 -18.41 -4.88 6.25
CA ALA A 182 -19.00 -4.49 7.53
C ALA A 182 -19.20 -2.98 7.75
N GLY A 183 -18.25 -2.10 7.42
CA GLY A 183 -18.40 -0.65 7.62
C GLY A 183 -19.38 -0.01 6.63
N ILE A 184 -19.32 -0.44 5.36
CA ILE A 184 -20.29 -0.02 4.34
C ILE A 184 -21.68 -0.60 4.66
N THR A 185 -21.76 -1.87 5.08
CA THR A 185 -23.05 -2.44 5.54
C THR A 185 -23.55 -1.78 6.80
N ALA A 186 -22.71 -1.39 7.76
CA ALA A 186 -23.14 -0.64 8.94
C ALA A 186 -23.73 0.72 8.57
N HIS A 187 -23.14 1.44 7.61
CA HIS A 187 -23.74 2.67 7.10
C HIS A 187 -25.05 2.40 6.33
N LEU A 188 -25.10 1.37 5.47
CA LEU A 188 -26.34 0.98 4.77
C LEU A 188 -27.44 0.47 5.71
N GLU A 189 -27.06 -0.20 6.81
CA GLU A 189 -27.94 -0.65 7.88
C GLU A 189 -28.45 0.53 8.70
N THR A 190 -27.61 1.55 8.93
CA THR A 190 -28.02 2.82 9.54
C THR A 190 -29.02 3.55 8.65
N PHE A 191 -28.79 3.60 7.34
CA PHE A 191 -29.76 4.11 6.36
C PHE A 191 -31.06 3.29 6.35
N SER A 192 -30.96 1.96 6.42
CA SER A 192 -32.13 1.05 6.44
C SER A 192 -32.90 1.10 7.76
N ALA A 193 -32.23 1.33 8.89
CA ALA A 193 -32.84 1.56 10.19
C ALA A 193 -33.58 2.90 10.20
N ALA A 194 -32.98 3.97 9.66
CA ALA A 194 -33.65 5.25 9.49
C ALA A 194 -34.88 5.15 8.57
N GLY A 195 -34.81 4.35 7.49
CA GLY A 195 -35.96 4.06 6.63
C GLY A 195 -37.09 3.30 7.35
N ARG A 196 -36.76 2.36 8.23
CA ARG A 196 -37.75 1.62 9.05
C ARG A 196 -38.40 2.52 10.11
N GLU A 197 -37.63 3.37 10.77
CA GLU A 197 -38.15 4.37 11.71
C GLU A 197 -39.13 5.34 11.03
N LEU A 198 -38.80 5.80 9.81
CA LEU A 198 -39.68 6.62 9.00
C LEU A 198 -40.98 5.89 8.62
N ALA A 199 -40.88 4.62 8.21
CA ALA A 199 -42.05 3.79 7.89
C ALA A 199 -42.98 3.60 9.11
N VAL A 200 -42.42 3.40 10.31
CA VAL A 200 -43.19 3.28 11.57
C VAL A 200 -43.84 4.62 11.95
N THR A 201 -43.15 5.74 11.70
CA THR A 201 -43.67 7.08 12.00
C THR A 201 -44.83 7.45 11.05
N ILE A 202 -44.70 7.11 9.76
CA ILE A 202 -45.77 7.27 8.76
C ILE A 202 -46.98 6.38 9.12
N ALA A 203 -46.75 5.13 9.56
CA ALA A 203 -47.82 4.21 9.93
C ALA A 203 -48.57 4.60 11.22
N ARG A 204 -47.96 5.37 12.13
CA ARG A 204 -48.57 5.80 13.40
C ARG A 204 -49.27 7.15 13.35
N THR A 205 -49.17 7.87 12.24
CA THR A 205 -49.86 9.16 12.10
C THR A 205 -51.28 8.92 11.60
N PRO A 206 -52.35 9.28 12.34
CA PRO A 206 -53.71 9.12 11.83
C PRO A 206 -53.89 10.02 10.60
N ALA A 207 -54.02 9.38 9.43
CA ALA A 207 -54.13 10.03 8.14
C ALA A 207 -55.42 10.85 8.04
N GLY A 208 -55.32 12.17 7.94
CA GLY A 208 -56.26 12.92 7.12
C GLY A 208 -56.14 12.41 5.68
N LYS A 209 -57.27 12.14 5.02
CA LYS A 209 -57.34 11.52 3.68
C LYS A 209 -56.36 12.18 2.70
N VAL A 210 -55.24 11.51 2.44
CA VAL A 210 -54.41 11.73 1.26
C VAL A 210 -54.79 10.63 0.28
N THR A 211 -55.38 11.00 -0.84
CA THR A 211 -55.64 10.06 -1.94
C THR A 211 -54.30 9.79 -2.63
N PRO A 212 -53.78 8.55 -2.61
CA PRO A 212 -52.50 8.25 -3.23
C PRO A 212 -52.62 8.34 -4.77
N PRO A 213 -51.63 8.90 -5.48
CA PRO A 213 -51.58 8.79 -6.93
C PRO A 213 -51.38 7.31 -7.33
N PRO A 214 -52.09 6.83 -8.36
CA PRO A 214 -51.97 5.45 -8.81
C PRO A 214 -50.61 5.27 -9.48
N GLY A 215 -49.71 4.48 -8.87
CA GLY A 215 -48.46 4.09 -9.52
C GLY A 215 -47.38 3.55 -8.60
N ALA A 216 -47.09 4.22 -7.47
CA ALA A 216 -45.92 3.88 -6.67
C ALA A 216 -46.13 2.68 -5.72
N VAL A 217 -47.30 2.56 -5.10
CA VAL A 217 -47.58 1.49 -4.13
C VAL A 217 -47.84 0.14 -4.81
N SER A 218 -48.42 0.16 -6.01
CA SER A 218 -48.61 -1.05 -6.84
C SER A 218 -47.29 -1.58 -7.41
N ALA A 219 -46.34 -0.71 -7.72
CA ALA A 219 -45.01 -1.11 -8.23
C ALA A 219 -44.16 -1.80 -7.15
N PHE A 220 -44.27 -1.36 -5.89
CA PHE A 220 -43.55 -1.98 -4.77
C PHE A 220 -44.18 -3.30 -4.30
N ALA A 221 -45.52 -3.40 -4.32
CA ALA A 221 -46.22 -4.65 -4.02
C ALA A 221 -45.95 -5.74 -5.08
N ALA A 222 -45.82 -5.37 -6.36
CA ALA A 222 -45.44 -6.29 -7.43
C ALA A 222 -44.00 -6.81 -7.29
N ALA A 223 -43.07 -5.98 -6.79
CA ALA A 223 -41.67 -6.37 -6.58
C ALA A 223 -41.46 -7.31 -5.39
N LEU A 224 -42.38 -7.33 -4.41
CA LEU A 224 -42.32 -8.19 -3.23
C LEU A 224 -43.21 -9.45 -3.32
N GLY A 225 -44.10 -9.54 -4.32
CA GLY A 225 -45.08 -10.63 -4.45
C GLY A 225 -44.85 -11.65 -5.56
N GLY A 226 -43.82 -11.50 -6.40
CA GLY A 226 -43.58 -12.39 -7.55
C GLY A 226 -42.69 -13.59 -7.23
N ARG A 227 -43.30 -14.78 -7.10
CA ARG A 227 -42.68 -16.07 -7.45
C ARG A 227 -43.10 -16.45 -8.86
#